data_AF-A0A160FFU0-F1
#
_entry.id   AF-A0A160FFU0-F1
#
_cell.length_a   1.000
_cell.length_b   1.000
_cell.length_c   1.000
_cell.angle_alpha   90.00
_cell.angle_beta   90.00
_cell.angle_gamma   90.00
#
_symmetry.space_group_name_H-M   'P 1'
#
loop_
_entity.id
_entity.type
_entity.pdbx_description
1 polymer ?
#
loop_
_entity_poly.entity_id
_entity_poly.type
_entity_poly.pdbx_seq_one_letter_code
_entity_poly.pdbx_strand_id
1 'polypeptide(L)' 'MKSKEVDEILKAYMQLKINLLKVAKCIDYCTEEKDKEHYRTEVLHYSKKLKKLKESIEETYGLKICQCCCISDDE' A
#
# COMPACT_ATOMS: atom_id res chain seq x y z
N MET A 1 -9.98 21.78 13.19
CA MET A 1 -8.75 21.68 12.36
C MET A 1 -8.27 20.25 12.10
N LYS A 2 -8.51 19.27 13.01
CA LYS A 2 -8.00 17.88 12.86
C LYS A 2 -8.61 17.04 11.72
N SER A 3 -9.84 17.32 11.26
CA SER A 3 -10.55 16.45 10.30
C SER A 3 -9.96 16.48 8.88
N LYS A 4 -9.49 17.64 8.39
CA LYS A 4 -8.97 17.76 7.01
C LYS A 4 -7.67 16.99 6.81
N GLU A 5 -6.80 17.01 7.81
CA GLU A 5 -5.51 16.31 7.77
C GLU A 5 -5.71 14.79 7.74
N VAL A 6 -6.64 14.27 8.54
CA VAL A 6 -7.05 12.85 8.51
C VAL A 6 -7.61 12.45 7.16
N ASP A 7 -8.45 13.30 6.55
CA ASP A 7 -9.01 12.99 5.23
C ASP A 7 -7.93 12.95 4.14
N GLU A 8 -6.95 13.86 4.18
CA GLU A 8 -5.84 13.90 3.23
C GLU A 8 -4.92 12.68 3.36
N ILE A 9 -4.58 12.28 4.59
CA ILE A 9 -3.73 11.11 4.80
C ILE A 9 -4.44 9.79 4.44
N LEU A 10 -5.75 9.71 4.68
CA LEU A 10 -6.57 8.56 4.24
C LEU A 10 -6.68 8.49 2.71
N LYS A 11 -6.79 9.63 2.02
CA LYS A 11 -6.72 9.68 0.55
C LYS A 11 -5.37 9.21 0.04
N ALA A 12 -4.27 9.66 0.66
CA ALA A 12 -2.92 9.20 0.30
C ALA A 12 -2.77 7.68 0.52
N TYR A 13 -3.30 7.17 1.63
CA TYR A 13 -3.34 5.74 1.93
C TYR A 13 -4.12 4.95 0.87
N MET A 14 -5.32 5.40 0.49
CA MET A 14 -6.10 4.75 -0.56
C MET A 14 -5.42 4.79 -1.93
N GLN A 15 -4.81 5.91 -2.30
CA GLN A 15 -4.08 6.02 -3.56
C GLN A 15 -2.89 5.05 -3.59
N LEU A 16 -2.22 4.87 -2.47
CA LEU A 16 -1.14 3.89 -2.33
C LEU A 16 -1.63 2.45 -2.53
N LYS A 17 -2.81 2.09 -2.00
CA LYS A 17 -3.45 0.78 -2.27
C LYS A 17 -3.74 0.59 -3.75
N ILE A 18 -4.30 1.61 -4.40
CA ILE A 18 -4.62 1.55 -5.83
C ILE A 18 -3.35 1.34 -6.66
N ASN A 19 -2.27 2.05 -6.34
CA ASN A 19 -1.00 1.91 -7.04
C ASN A 19 -0.41 0.51 -6.86
N LEU A 20 -0.42 -0.01 -5.63
CA LEU A 20 0.02 -1.38 -5.35
C LEU A 20 -0.75 -2.40 -6.20
N LEU A 21 -2.08 -2.29 -6.28
CA LEU A 21 -2.91 -3.19 -7.08
C LEU A 21 -2.61 -3.08 -8.58
N LYS A 22 -2.34 -1.87 -9.08
CA LYS A 22 -1.97 -1.65 -10.49
C LYS A 22 -0.65 -2.31 -10.83
N VAL A 23 0.37 -2.12 -10.00
CA VAL A 23 1.70 -2.69 -10.19
C VAL A 23 1.66 -4.22 -10.03
N ALA A 24 0.91 -4.73 -9.05
CA ALA A 24 0.74 -6.16 -8.87
C ALA A 24 0.16 -6.84 -10.12
N LYS A 25 -0.83 -6.21 -10.76
CA LYS A 25 -1.38 -6.70 -12.03
C LYS A 25 -0.34 -6.75 -13.15
N CYS A 26 0.63 -5.83 -13.19
CA CYS A 26 1.68 -5.85 -14.21
C CYS A 26 2.53 -7.14 -14.16
N ILE A 27 2.67 -7.75 -12.97
CA ILE A 27 3.39 -9.03 -12.80
C ILE A 27 2.69 -10.15 -13.59
N ASP A 28 1.35 -10.14 -13.61
CA ASP A 28 0.55 -11.17 -14.28
C ASP A 28 0.56 -11.03 -15.81
N TYR A 29 0.67 -9.80 -16.33
CA TYR A 29 0.59 -9.52 -17.78
C TYR A 29 1.95 -9.41 -18.48
N CYS A 30 3.04 -9.12 -17.76
CA CYS A 30 4.35 -9.02 -18.39
C CYS A 30 4.86 -10.39 -18.85
N THR A 31 5.48 -10.43 -20.03
CA THR A 31 6.15 -11.63 -20.56
C THR A 31 7.63 -11.66 -20.22
N GLU A 32 8.25 -10.49 -20.07
CA GLU A 32 9.67 -10.33 -19.76
C GLU A 32 9.94 -10.52 -18.26
N GLU A 33 10.80 -11.48 -17.90
CA GLU A 33 11.12 -11.77 -16.49
C GLU A 33 11.80 -10.60 -15.77
N LYS A 34 12.64 -9.83 -16.48
CA LYS A 34 13.29 -8.64 -15.92
C LYS A 34 12.27 -7.57 -15.49
N ASP A 35 11.20 -7.41 -16.28
CA ASP A 35 10.13 -6.46 -15.95
C ASP A 35 9.26 -6.99 -14.81
N LYS A 36 8.98 -8.30 -14.76
CA LYS A 36 8.30 -8.92 -13.60
C LYS A 36 9.09 -8.74 -12.31
N GLU A 37 10.40 -8.92 -12.33
CA GLU A 37 11.26 -8.70 -11.16
C GLU A 37 11.21 -7.24 -10.69
N HIS A 38 11.25 -6.29 -11.63
CA HIS A 38 11.05 -4.88 -11.34
C HIS A 38 9.69 -4.63 -10.66
N TYR A 39 8.59 -5.15 -11.22
CA TYR A 39 7.26 -4.97 -10.64
C TYR A 39 7.10 -5.67 -9.29
N ARG A 40 7.70 -6.85 -9.08
CA ARG A 40 7.73 -7.51 -7.76
C ARG A 40 8.43 -6.64 -6.71
N THR A 41 9.55 -6.03 -7.09
CA THR A 41 10.30 -5.12 -6.21
C THR A 41 9.45 -3.90 -5.85
N GLU A 42 8.76 -3.31 -6.83
CA GLU A 42 7.84 -2.19 -6.61
C GLU A 42 6.67 -2.58 -5.69
N VAL A 43 6.06 -3.76 -5.88
CA VAL A 43 4.99 -4.27 -5.00
C VAL A 43 5.48 -4.38 -3.56
N LEU A 44 6.68 -4.93 -3.34
CA LEU A 44 7.28 -5.02 -2.01
C LEU A 44 7.56 -3.65 -1.39
N HIS A 45 7.96 -2.67 -2.20
CA HIS A 45 8.16 -1.31 -1.72
C HIS A 45 6.82 -0.67 -1.31
N TYR A 46 5.81 -0.75 -2.16
CA TYR A 46 4.48 -0.20 -1.89
C TYR A 46 3.81 -0.87 -0.69
N SER A 47 3.96 -2.18 -0.52
CA SER A 47 3.36 -2.91 0.61
C SER A 47 3.96 -2.48 1.95
N LYS A 48 5.29 -2.34 2.02
CA LYS A 48 5.99 -1.82 3.21
C LYS A 48 5.56 -0.39 3.53
N LYS A 49 5.45 0.46 2.52
CA LYS A 49 4.99 1.85 2.70
C LYS A 49 3.54 1.91 3.18
N LEU A 50 2.69 1.04 2.66
CA LEU A 50 1.28 0.95 3.05
C LEU A 50 1.13 0.50 4.50
N LYS A 51 1.91 -0.49 4.95
CA LYS A 51 1.95 -0.95 6.34
C LYS A 51 2.35 0.18 7.30
N LYS A 52 3.47 0.85 7.02
CA LYS A 52 3.95 1.98 7.85
C LYS A 52 2.95 3.13 7.91
N LEU A 53 2.33 3.48 6.79
CA LEU A 53 1.34 4.55 6.75
C LEU A 53 0.08 4.17 7.52
N LYS A 54 -0.35 2.91 7.45
CA LYS A 54 -1.46 2.39 8.26
C LYS A 54 -1.16 2.57 9.75
N GLU A 55 -0.04 2.02 10.21
CA GLU A 55 0.39 2.07 11.61
C GLU A 55 0.42 3.53 12.11
N SER A 56 1.03 4.43 11.33
CA SER A 56 1.09 5.86 11.66
C SER A 56 -0.30 6.52 11.78
N ILE A 57 -1.25 6.21 10.89
CA ILE A 57 -2.62 6.76 10.97
C ILE A 57 -3.35 6.21 12.21
N GLU A 58 -3.22 4.91 12.48
CA GLU A 58 -3.85 4.27 13.64
C GLU A 58 -3.30 4.83 14.95
N GLU A 59 -1.98 5.01 15.07
CA GLU A 59 -1.33 5.62 16.24
C GLU A 59 -1.68 7.11 16.42
N THR A 60 -1.68 7.89 15.34
CA THR A 60 -1.87 9.35 15.41
C THR A 60 -3.32 9.73 15.70
N TYR A 61 -4.27 9.00 15.11
CA TYR A 61 -5.68 9.39 15.12
C TYR A 61 -6.58 8.42 15.88
N GLY A 62 -6.05 7.32 16.43
CA GLY A 62 -6.83 6.31 17.18
C GLY A 62 -7.84 5.55 16.31
N LEU A 63 -7.59 5.50 15.00
CA LEU A 63 -8.45 4.80 14.04
C LEU A 63 -8.05 3.33 13.93
N LYS A 64 -8.96 2.51 13.41
CA LYS A 64 -8.64 1.16 12.90
C LYS A 64 -8.93 1.11 11.41
N ILE A 65 -7.88 0.98 10.62
CA ILE A 65 -7.98 0.85 9.17
C ILE A 65 -8.14 -0.63 8.81
N CYS A 66 -8.97 -0.92 7.80
CA CYS A 66 -9.17 -2.28 7.32
C CYS A 66 -7.84 -2.99 7.04
N GLN A 67 -7.70 -4.21 7.53
CA GLN A 67 -6.54 -5.07 7.35
C GLN A 67 -6.49 -5.75 5.97
N CYS A 68 -7.51 -5.54 5.15
CA CYS A 68 -7.60 -6.07 3.80
C CYS A 68 -6.49 -5.47 2.90
N CYS A 69 -5.86 -6.32 2.08
CA CYS A 69 -4.74 -5.99 1.18
C CYS A 69 -3.42 -5.64 1.89
N CYS A 70 -3.26 -5.96 3.18
CA CYS A 70 -1.96 -5.96 3.85
C CYS A 70 -1.30 -7.30 3.60
N ILE A 71 -0.04 -7.30 3.14
CA ILE A 71 0.78 -8.51 3.11
C ILE A 71 1.15 -8.77 4.57
N SER A 72 0.62 -9.84 5.17
CA SER A 72 1.07 -10.35 6.46
C SER A 72 2.47 -10.95 6.28
N ASP A 73 3.37 -10.68 7.21
CA ASP A 73 4.71 -11.31 7.28
C ASP A 73 4.62 -12.79 7.71
N ASP A 74 3.50 -13.46 7.45
CA ASP A 74 3.33 -14.91 7.70
C ASP A 74 3.92 -15.69 6.53
N GLU A 75 5.26 -15.74 6.45
CA GLU A 75 6.07 -16.81 5.85
C GLU A 75 7.46 -16.86 6.50
#